data_AF-A0A2E7P766-F1
#
_entry.id   AF-A0A2E7P766-F1
#
_cell.length_a   1.000
_cell.length_b   1.000
_cell.length_c   1.000
_cell.angle_alpha   90.00
_cell.angle_beta   90.00
_cell.angle_gamma   90.00
#
_symmetry.space_group_name_H-M   'P 1'
#
loop_
_entity.id
_entity.type
_entity.pdbx_description
1 polymer ?
#
loop_
_entity_poly.entity_id
_entity_poly.type
_entity_poly.pdbx_seq_one_letter_code
_entity_poly.pdbx_strand_id
1 'polypeptide(L)'
;KVSGVQDLIAVYRELARRCDYPLHLGLTEAGMGSKGIVASTAALSVLLQEGIGDTIRISLTPEPGGDRTKEVVVGQEILQTMGLRKFTPMVIACPGCGRTTSTVFQDLADKIQTFLREQMPVWKGKYPGVEAMNVAVMGCIVNGPGESKHANIGISLPGTGESPAAPVFIDGEKKMTLRGERIAEEFQKVVLEYVESHYGQGSHS
;
A
#
# COMPACT_ATOMS: atom_id res chain seq x y z
N LYS A 1 -19.85 -6.43 19.26
CA LYS A 1 -19.39 -5.32 18.37
C LYS A 1 -20.23 -4.09 18.67
N VAL A 2 -19.64 -2.90 18.59
CA VAL A 2 -20.30 -1.59 18.81
C VAL A 2 -19.90 -0.64 17.68
N SER A 3 -20.61 0.47 17.51
CA SER A 3 -20.38 1.46 16.43
C SER A 3 -19.55 2.68 16.88
N GLY A 4 -19.36 2.85 18.19
CA GLY A 4 -18.44 3.83 18.77
C GLY A 4 -16.98 3.34 18.77
N VAL A 5 -16.06 4.16 18.29
CA VAL A 5 -14.62 3.83 18.22
C VAL A 5 -14.04 3.55 19.61
N GLN A 6 -14.24 4.46 20.55
CA GLN A 6 -13.70 4.34 21.91
C GLN A 6 -14.35 3.18 22.68
N ASP A 7 -15.65 2.98 22.49
CA ASP A 7 -16.39 1.88 23.09
C ASP A 7 -15.89 0.52 22.59
N LEU A 8 -15.59 0.41 21.29
CA LEU A 8 -15.04 -0.81 20.70
C LEU A 8 -13.71 -1.18 21.36
N ILE A 9 -12.82 -0.20 21.51
CA ILE A 9 -11.51 -0.39 22.12
C ILE A 9 -11.68 -0.87 23.58
N ALA A 10 -12.52 -0.19 24.36
CA ALA A 10 -12.76 -0.55 25.76
C ALA A 10 -13.34 -1.98 25.89
N VAL A 11 -14.32 -2.32 25.06
CA VAL A 11 -14.96 -3.64 25.07
C VAL A 11 -13.97 -4.75 24.74
N TYR A 12 -13.16 -4.59 23.69
CA TYR A 12 -12.25 -5.65 23.27
C TYR A 12 -11.04 -5.82 24.18
N ARG A 13 -10.56 -4.74 24.83
CA ARG A 13 -9.57 -4.86 25.90
C ARG A 13 -10.10 -5.69 27.07
N GLU A 14 -11.33 -5.42 27.49
CA GLU A 14 -11.94 -6.20 28.58
C GLU A 14 -12.24 -7.65 28.17
N LEU A 15 -12.64 -7.90 26.92
CA LEU A 15 -12.80 -9.26 26.41
C LEU A 15 -11.47 -10.03 26.41
N ALA A 16 -10.40 -9.44 25.86
CA ALA A 16 -9.07 -10.04 25.84
C ALA A 16 -8.52 -10.32 27.24
N ARG A 17 -8.88 -9.50 28.24
CA ARG A 17 -8.50 -9.73 29.65
C ARG A 17 -9.27 -10.90 30.29
N ARG A 18 -10.45 -11.23 29.78
CA ARG A 18 -11.38 -12.19 30.39
C ARG A 18 -11.35 -13.58 29.75
N CYS A 19 -10.83 -13.73 28.54
CA CYS A 19 -10.70 -15.02 27.88
C CYS A 19 -9.56 -15.05 26.84
N ASP A 20 -9.08 -16.26 26.58
CA ASP A 20 -8.04 -16.55 25.57
C ASP A 20 -8.65 -17.10 24.27
N TYR A 21 -9.94 -16.83 24.01
CA TYR A 21 -10.59 -17.25 22.76
C TYR A 21 -10.20 -16.33 21.60
N PRO A 22 -10.14 -16.83 20.36
CA PRO A 22 -9.94 -15.99 19.19
C PRO A 22 -11.01 -14.90 19.07
N LEU A 23 -10.58 -13.65 18.90
CA LEU A 23 -11.40 -12.45 18.85
C LEU A 23 -11.59 -11.96 17.41
N HIS A 24 -12.84 -11.96 16.96
CA HIS A 24 -13.22 -11.39 15.66
C HIS A 24 -13.54 -9.90 15.74
N LEU A 25 -12.54 -9.07 15.45
CA LEU A 25 -12.66 -7.62 15.50
C LEU A 25 -13.49 -7.05 14.35
N GLY A 26 -14.13 -5.93 14.65
CA GLY A 26 -14.80 -5.12 13.64
C GLY A 26 -15.66 -4.06 14.30
N LEU A 27 -15.51 -2.82 13.84
CA LEU A 27 -16.45 -1.74 14.13
C LEU A 27 -17.72 -1.99 13.30
N THR A 28 -18.87 -2.17 13.96
CA THR A 28 -20.14 -2.33 13.22
C THR A 28 -20.64 -0.97 12.75
N GLU A 29 -21.39 -0.94 11.65
CA GLU A 29 -22.02 0.28 11.15
C GLU A 29 -21.04 1.45 10.97
N ALA A 30 -19.85 1.17 10.41
CA ALA A 30 -18.79 2.16 10.28
C ALA A 30 -19.24 3.35 9.41
N GLY A 31 -20.14 3.12 8.46
CA GLY A 31 -20.70 4.13 7.56
C GLY A 31 -20.11 4.07 6.15
N MET A 32 -20.41 5.09 5.34
CA MET A 32 -19.97 5.20 3.95
C MET A 32 -18.64 5.94 3.83
N GLY A 33 -17.96 5.73 2.70
CA GLY A 33 -16.84 6.55 2.24
C GLY A 33 -15.70 6.71 3.25
N SER A 34 -15.10 7.90 3.28
CA SER A 34 -13.96 8.24 4.13
C SER A 34 -14.26 8.09 5.62
N LYS A 35 -15.48 8.45 6.08
CA LYS A 35 -15.88 8.32 7.48
C LYS A 35 -15.81 6.86 7.94
N GLY A 36 -16.33 5.93 7.14
CA GLY A 36 -16.30 4.50 7.47
C GLY A 36 -14.90 3.92 7.51
N ILE A 37 -14.04 4.34 6.59
CA ILE A 37 -12.63 3.94 6.53
C ILE A 37 -11.89 4.46 7.77
N VAL A 38 -11.96 5.77 8.02
CA VAL A 38 -11.27 6.41 9.16
C VAL A 38 -11.73 5.81 10.49
N ALA A 39 -13.04 5.64 10.69
CA ALA A 39 -13.56 5.07 11.94
C ALA A 39 -13.10 3.62 12.15
N SER A 40 -13.12 2.79 11.10
CA SER A 40 -12.68 1.40 11.17
C SER A 40 -11.17 1.32 11.48
N THR A 41 -10.35 2.10 10.77
CA THR A 41 -8.90 2.16 11.00
C THR A 41 -8.60 2.64 12.42
N ALA A 42 -9.20 3.74 12.87
CA ALA A 42 -8.98 4.30 14.19
C ALA A 42 -9.32 3.31 15.32
N ALA A 43 -10.39 2.53 15.16
CA ALA A 43 -10.80 1.55 16.16
C ALA A 43 -9.92 0.30 16.17
N LEU A 44 -9.61 -0.25 14.98
CA LEU A 44 -8.87 -1.51 14.87
C LEU A 44 -7.38 -1.33 15.11
N SER A 45 -6.75 -0.26 14.62
CA SER A 45 -5.29 -0.08 14.72
C SER A 45 -4.81 -0.06 16.17
N VAL A 46 -5.59 0.51 17.11
CA VAL A 46 -5.24 0.51 18.53
C VAL A 46 -5.21 -0.91 19.10
N LEU A 47 -6.29 -1.67 18.88
CA LEU A 47 -6.40 -3.05 19.37
C LEU A 47 -5.35 -3.97 18.73
N LEU A 48 -5.14 -3.85 17.41
CA LEU A 48 -4.17 -4.63 16.68
C LEU A 48 -2.73 -4.35 17.14
N GLN A 49 -2.39 -3.09 17.45
CA GLN A 49 -1.09 -2.72 18.01
C GLN A 49 -0.86 -3.35 19.40
N GLU A 50 -1.93 -3.60 20.16
CA GLU A 50 -1.92 -4.27 21.46
C GLU A 50 -1.91 -5.80 21.34
N GLY A 51 -1.87 -6.36 20.12
CA GLY A 51 -1.95 -7.79 19.89
C GLY A 51 -3.35 -8.39 20.09
N ILE A 52 -4.39 -7.55 20.12
CA ILE A 52 -5.78 -7.98 20.28
C ILE A 52 -6.41 -8.12 18.89
N GLY A 53 -6.92 -9.32 18.59
CA GLY A 53 -7.69 -9.60 17.37
C GLY A 53 -7.04 -10.63 16.45
N ASP A 54 -7.77 -11.71 16.18
CA ASP A 54 -7.31 -12.87 15.40
C ASP A 54 -7.86 -12.86 13.97
N THR A 55 -9.00 -12.22 13.79
CA THR A 55 -9.61 -11.97 12.48
C THR A 55 -10.33 -10.64 12.51
N ILE A 56 -10.39 -9.94 11.37
CA ILE A 56 -11.05 -8.64 11.23
C ILE A 56 -12.16 -8.69 10.19
N ARG A 57 -13.17 -7.84 10.35
CA ARG A 57 -14.12 -7.47 9.30
C ARG A 57 -14.36 -5.96 9.33
N ILE A 58 -14.21 -5.33 8.19
CA ILE A 58 -14.60 -3.93 7.99
C ILE A 58 -16.06 -3.89 7.57
N SER A 59 -16.88 -3.10 8.26
CA SER A 59 -18.32 -2.97 7.99
C SER A 59 -18.61 -1.67 7.24
N LEU A 60 -18.12 -1.56 6.00
CA LEU A 60 -18.43 -0.40 5.16
C LEU A 60 -19.81 -0.53 4.54
N THR A 61 -20.53 0.59 4.53
CA THR A 61 -21.71 0.75 3.68
C THR A 61 -21.21 1.09 2.27
N PRO A 62 -21.48 0.26 1.25
CA PRO A 62 -21.11 0.56 -0.13
C PRO A 62 -21.88 1.79 -0.63
N GLU A 63 -21.27 2.54 -1.54
CA GLU A 63 -22.00 3.54 -2.33
C GLU A 63 -23.01 2.82 -3.24
N PRO A 64 -24.09 3.50 -3.67
CA PRO A 64 -25.01 2.92 -4.67
C PRO A 64 -24.25 2.48 -5.93
N GLY A 65 -24.34 1.20 -6.27
CA GLY A 65 -23.58 0.61 -7.39
C GLY A 65 -22.08 0.43 -7.14
N GLY A 66 -21.60 0.72 -5.92
CA GLY A 66 -20.20 0.55 -5.53
C GLY A 66 -19.82 -0.91 -5.28
N ASP A 67 -18.54 -1.21 -5.45
CA ASP A 67 -18.01 -2.56 -5.26
C ASP A 67 -17.99 -2.96 -3.78
N ARG A 68 -18.58 -4.13 -3.47
CA ARG A 68 -18.59 -4.71 -2.13
C ARG A 68 -17.18 -5.12 -1.68
N THR A 69 -16.26 -5.42 -2.60
CA THR A 69 -14.87 -5.81 -2.28
C THR A 69 -14.08 -4.69 -1.60
N LYS A 70 -14.55 -3.44 -1.65
CA LYS A 70 -13.89 -2.29 -1.00
C LYS A 70 -13.65 -2.50 0.50
N GLU A 71 -14.53 -3.23 1.20
CA GLU A 71 -14.33 -3.54 2.61
C GLU A 71 -13.18 -4.53 2.86
N VAL A 72 -12.96 -5.45 1.92
CA VAL A 72 -11.84 -6.40 1.94
C VAL A 72 -10.54 -5.66 1.68
N VAL A 73 -10.50 -4.79 0.67
CA VAL A 73 -9.33 -3.95 0.35
C VAL A 73 -8.94 -3.13 1.57
N VAL A 74 -9.88 -2.44 2.23
CA VAL A 74 -9.59 -1.64 3.43
C VAL A 74 -9.05 -2.51 4.58
N GLY A 75 -9.58 -3.72 4.77
CA GLY A 75 -9.05 -4.65 5.78
C GLY A 75 -7.61 -5.08 5.49
N GLN A 76 -7.30 -5.37 4.23
CA GLN A 76 -5.95 -5.69 3.78
C GLN A 76 -4.99 -4.51 3.99
N GLU A 77 -5.40 -3.30 3.61
CA GLU A 77 -4.60 -2.08 3.78
C GLU A 77 -4.30 -1.78 5.25
N ILE A 78 -5.26 -1.96 6.16
CA ILE A 78 -5.04 -1.80 7.61
C ILE A 78 -3.97 -2.78 8.10
N LEU A 79 -4.14 -4.08 7.84
CA LEU A 79 -3.19 -5.09 8.30
C LEU A 79 -1.79 -4.92 7.67
N GLN A 80 -1.74 -4.49 6.41
CA GLN A 80 -0.48 -4.29 5.68
C GLN A 80 0.28 -3.05 6.16
N THR A 81 -0.43 -1.94 6.36
CA THR A 81 0.13 -0.69 6.89
C THR A 81 0.65 -0.87 8.31
N MET A 82 -0.06 -1.66 9.13
CA MET A 82 0.36 -2.02 10.49
C MET A 82 1.54 -3.02 10.51
N GLY A 83 1.98 -3.53 9.36
CA GLY A 83 3.07 -4.51 9.26
C GLY A 83 2.70 -5.92 9.71
N LEU A 84 1.41 -6.21 9.93
CA LEU A 84 0.93 -7.50 10.45
C LEU A 84 0.80 -8.56 9.36
N ARG A 85 0.52 -8.15 8.12
CA ARG A 85 0.37 -9.03 6.96
C ARG A 85 0.92 -8.36 5.70
N LYS A 86 1.18 -9.16 4.66
CA LYS A 86 1.54 -8.70 3.32
C LYS A 86 0.58 -9.34 2.33
N PHE A 87 0.00 -8.56 1.44
CA PHE A 87 -1.00 -8.98 0.46
C PHE A 87 -0.65 -8.58 -0.96
N THR A 88 -0.10 -7.38 -1.12
CA THR A 88 0.29 -6.79 -2.41
C THR A 88 1.49 -5.88 -2.21
N PRO A 89 2.37 -5.72 -3.21
CA PRO A 89 3.42 -4.71 -3.17
C PRO A 89 2.87 -3.34 -2.76
N MET A 90 3.58 -2.67 -1.84
CA MET A 90 3.20 -1.36 -1.32
C MET A 90 3.78 -0.26 -2.19
N VAL A 91 2.97 0.75 -2.52
CA VAL A 91 3.46 1.97 -3.15
C VAL A 91 3.65 3.06 -2.09
N ILE A 92 4.88 3.54 -1.97
CA ILE A 92 5.23 4.70 -1.15
C ILE A 92 5.31 5.90 -2.09
N ALA A 93 4.38 6.85 -1.95
CA ALA A 93 4.34 8.03 -2.80
C ALA A 93 4.31 9.31 -1.97
N CYS A 94 4.95 10.37 -2.48
CA CYS A 94 4.84 11.69 -1.87
C CYS A 94 3.44 12.30 -2.11
N PRO A 95 2.97 13.25 -1.29
CA PRO A 95 1.67 13.89 -1.53
C PRO A 95 1.61 14.73 -2.82
N GLY A 96 2.76 15.00 -3.45
CA GLY A 96 2.90 16.05 -4.46
C GLY A 96 2.94 17.44 -3.80
N CYS A 97 3.62 18.39 -4.45
CA CYS A 97 3.67 19.80 -4.03
C CYS A 97 4.01 20.68 -5.23
N GLY A 98 4.11 22.01 -5.04
CA GLY A 98 4.46 22.96 -6.11
C GLY A 98 5.85 22.77 -6.74
N ARG A 99 6.61 21.75 -6.32
CA ARG A 99 7.89 21.36 -6.92
C ARG A 99 7.75 20.30 -8.01
N THR A 100 6.56 19.77 -8.26
CA THR A 100 6.31 18.79 -9.33
C THR A 100 5.12 19.23 -10.17
N THR A 101 5.10 18.83 -11.43
CA THR A 101 3.87 18.89 -12.23
C THR A 101 2.88 17.90 -11.62
N SER A 102 1.75 18.40 -11.11
CA SER A 102 0.82 17.59 -10.31
C SER A 102 0.23 16.42 -11.09
N THR A 103 -0.17 16.64 -12.34
CA THR A 103 -0.85 15.63 -13.18
C THR A 103 0.07 14.47 -13.53
N VAL A 104 1.26 14.73 -14.08
CA VAL A 104 2.22 13.67 -14.49
C VAL A 104 2.62 12.78 -13.30
N PHE A 105 2.87 13.39 -12.14
CA PHE A 105 3.20 12.65 -10.92
C PHE A 105 2.01 11.80 -10.44
N GLN A 106 0.82 12.39 -10.37
CA GLN A 106 -0.39 11.69 -9.93
C GLN A 106 -0.73 10.52 -10.86
N ASP A 107 -0.66 10.72 -12.16
CA ASP A 107 -0.91 9.69 -13.17
C ASP A 107 0.10 8.55 -13.08
N LEU A 108 1.39 8.86 -12.86
CA LEU A 108 2.41 7.83 -12.67
C LEU A 108 2.14 7.00 -11.41
N ALA A 109 1.87 7.65 -10.28
CA ALA A 109 1.61 6.97 -9.01
C ALA A 109 0.38 6.05 -9.12
N ASP A 110 -0.71 6.53 -9.73
CA ASP A 110 -1.93 5.76 -9.94
C ASP A 110 -1.71 4.57 -10.90
N LYS A 111 -1.03 4.78 -12.03
CA LYS A 111 -0.68 3.71 -12.98
C LYS A 111 0.15 2.61 -12.34
N ILE A 112 1.14 2.97 -11.50
CA ILE A 112 2.00 1.98 -10.83
C ILE A 112 1.23 1.23 -9.75
N GLN A 113 0.41 1.92 -8.95
CA GLN A 113 -0.42 1.27 -7.94
C GLN A 113 -1.43 0.29 -8.58
N THR A 114 -2.10 0.71 -9.65
CA THR A 114 -3.05 -0.12 -10.40
C THR A 114 -2.34 -1.32 -11.00
N PHE A 115 -1.20 -1.10 -11.67
CA PHE A 115 -0.40 -2.17 -12.25
C PHE A 115 -0.01 -3.24 -11.22
N LEU A 116 0.51 -2.85 -10.05
CA LEU A 116 0.91 -3.80 -9.00
C LEU A 116 -0.28 -4.64 -8.50
N ARG A 117 -1.46 -4.01 -8.31
CA ARG A 117 -2.68 -4.70 -7.90
C ARG A 117 -3.18 -5.69 -8.95
N GLU A 118 -3.13 -5.32 -10.23
CA GLU A 118 -3.54 -6.17 -11.35
C GLU A 118 -2.57 -7.36 -11.57
N GLN A 119 -1.28 -7.15 -11.30
CA GLN A 119 -0.27 -8.21 -11.43
C GLN A 119 -0.28 -9.17 -10.24
N MET A 120 -0.66 -8.73 -9.03
CA MET A 120 -0.57 -9.54 -7.82
C MET A 120 -1.28 -10.91 -7.93
N PRO A 121 -2.49 -11.05 -8.52
CA PRO A 121 -3.10 -12.37 -8.75
C PRO A 121 -2.23 -13.33 -9.55
N VAL A 122 -1.49 -12.82 -10.53
CA VAL A 122 -0.56 -13.62 -11.36
C VAL A 122 0.72 -13.91 -10.59
N TRP A 123 1.29 -12.89 -9.93
CA TRP A 123 2.55 -13.01 -9.22
C TRP A 123 2.46 -13.87 -7.97
N LYS A 124 1.32 -13.92 -7.28
CA LYS A 124 1.14 -14.69 -6.05
C LYS A 124 1.52 -16.17 -6.19
N GLY A 125 1.24 -16.77 -7.34
CA GLY A 125 1.59 -18.17 -7.62
C GLY A 125 3.00 -18.36 -8.21
N LYS A 126 3.58 -17.31 -8.81
CA LYS A 126 4.82 -17.41 -9.59
C LYS A 126 6.05 -16.91 -8.82
N TYR A 127 5.86 -15.95 -7.94
CA TYR A 127 6.92 -15.17 -7.29
C TYR A 127 6.67 -15.10 -5.77
N PRO A 128 6.96 -16.17 -5.02
CA PRO A 128 6.75 -16.19 -3.57
C PRO A 128 7.49 -15.03 -2.88
N GLY A 129 6.81 -14.30 -2.00
CA GLY A 129 7.37 -13.18 -1.25
C GLY A 129 7.28 -11.82 -1.96
N VAL A 130 6.83 -11.78 -3.21
CA VAL A 130 6.62 -10.52 -3.96
C VAL A 130 5.65 -9.57 -3.27
N GLU A 131 4.69 -10.09 -2.49
CA GLU A 131 3.75 -9.30 -1.70
C GLU A 131 4.43 -8.40 -0.65
N ALA A 132 5.69 -8.68 -0.29
CA ALA A 132 6.48 -7.88 0.63
C ALA A 132 7.26 -6.72 -0.06
N MET A 133 7.25 -6.67 -1.40
CA MET A 133 7.96 -5.65 -2.18
C MET A 133 7.42 -4.24 -1.89
N ASN A 134 8.32 -3.28 -1.71
CA ASN A 134 8.00 -1.86 -1.61
C ASN A 134 8.48 -1.12 -2.86
N VAL A 135 7.60 -0.31 -3.45
CA VAL A 135 7.86 0.49 -4.64
C VAL A 135 7.72 1.97 -4.28
N ALA A 136 8.73 2.79 -4.55
CA ALA A 136 8.65 4.24 -4.32
C ALA A 136 8.33 5.00 -5.61
N VAL A 137 7.39 5.95 -5.54
CA VAL A 137 7.05 6.87 -6.64
C VAL A 137 7.09 8.30 -6.10
N MET A 138 8.13 9.04 -6.47
CA MET A 138 8.43 10.34 -5.86
C MET A 138 8.35 11.46 -6.88
N GLY A 139 7.72 12.58 -6.52
CA GLY A 139 7.46 13.68 -7.44
C GLY A 139 8.63 14.65 -7.67
N CYS A 140 9.67 14.64 -6.84
CA CYS A 140 10.82 15.53 -7.01
C CYS A 140 12.10 14.95 -6.40
N ILE A 141 13.24 15.55 -6.70
CA ILE A 141 14.55 15.11 -6.22
C ILE A 141 14.84 15.37 -4.73
N VAL A 142 14.00 16.14 -4.04
CA VAL A 142 14.30 16.58 -2.65
C VAL A 142 14.27 15.39 -1.71
N ASN A 143 13.14 14.71 -1.64
CA ASN A 143 12.99 13.47 -0.88
C ASN A 143 13.10 12.23 -1.78
N GLY A 144 12.98 12.41 -3.10
CA GLY A 144 12.85 11.29 -4.04
C GLY A 144 13.96 10.26 -3.96
N PRO A 145 15.24 10.65 -4.08
CA PRO A 145 16.36 9.73 -4.00
C PRO A 145 16.48 9.04 -2.64
N GLY A 146 16.15 9.71 -1.54
CA GLY A 146 16.18 9.10 -0.20
C GLY A 146 15.15 7.99 -0.09
N GLU A 147 13.88 8.31 -0.32
CA GLU A 147 12.77 7.35 -0.24
C GLU A 147 12.93 6.20 -1.26
N SER A 148 13.40 6.51 -2.47
CA SER A 148 13.62 5.49 -3.52
C SER A 148 14.71 4.50 -3.17
N LYS A 149 15.70 4.89 -2.35
CA LYS A 149 16.75 3.98 -1.87
C LYS A 149 16.30 3.12 -0.70
N HIS A 150 15.29 3.54 0.05
CA HIS A 150 14.70 2.76 1.13
C HIS A 150 13.66 1.74 0.64
N ALA A 151 13.15 1.92 -0.58
CA ALA A 151 12.32 0.94 -1.27
C ALA A 151 13.17 -0.12 -2.00
N ASN A 152 12.54 -1.23 -2.38
CA ASN A 152 13.15 -2.25 -3.23
C ASN A 152 13.46 -1.68 -4.62
N ILE A 153 12.51 -0.93 -5.16
CA ILE A 153 12.62 -0.23 -6.42
C ILE A 153 11.91 1.12 -6.30
N GLY A 154 12.49 2.18 -6.88
CA GLY A 154 11.89 3.51 -6.78
C GLY A 154 12.23 4.42 -7.94
N ILE A 155 11.31 5.31 -8.28
CA ILE A 155 11.49 6.35 -9.29
C ILE A 155 11.34 7.73 -8.66
N SER A 156 12.25 8.64 -9.01
CA SER A 156 12.13 10.06 -8.64
C SER A 156 11.92 10.89 -9.88
N LEU A 157 10.77 11.53 -10.02
CA LEU A 157 10.47 12.45 -11.10
C LEU A 157 11.25 13.76 -10.95
N PRO A 158 11.48 14.45 -12.08
CA PRO A 158 12.12 15.76 -12.06
C PRO A 158 11.20 16.81 -11.46
N GLY A 159 11.79 17.73 -10.71
CA GLY A 159 11.07 18.89 -10.20
C GLY A 159 10.77 19.94 -11.27
N THR A 160 9.96 20.94 -10.91
CA THR A 160 9.67 22.10 -11.76
C THR A 160 10.96 22.85 -12.09
N GLY A 161 11.27 22.98 -13.38
CA GLY A 161 12.49 23.63 -13.87
C GLY A 161 13.73 22.73 -13.93
N GLU A 162 13.59 21.45 -13.61
CA GLU A 162 14.67 20.47 -13.73
C GLU A 162 14.69 19.79 -15.10
N SER A 163 15.84 19.19 -15.43
CA SER A 163 15.97 18.38 -16.64
C SER A 163 14.97 17.21 -16.61
N PRO A 164 14.31 16.86 -17.73
CA PRO A 164 13.33 15.79 -17.80
C PRO A 164 14.02 14.42 -17.72
N ALA A 165 14.43 14.04 -16.51
CA ALA A 165 15.17 12.85 -16.17
C ALA A 165 14.64 12.30 -14.85
N ALA A 166 14.16 11.07 -14.89
CA ALA A 166 13.65 10.38 -13.72
C ALA A 166 14.63 9.27 -13.30
N PRO A 167 15.55 9.50 -12.36
CA PRO A 167 16.43 8.44 -11.86
C PRO A 167 15.61 7.32 -11.21
N VAL A 168 15.99 6.08 -11.53
CA VAL A 168 15.44 4.85 -10.96
C VAL A 168 16.50 4.23 -10.06
N PHE A 169 16.06 3.87 -8.86
CA PHE A 169 16.85 3.22 -7.83
C PHE A 169 16.36 1.79 -7.65
N ILE A 170 17.29 0.86 -7.48
CA ILE A 170 17.04 -0.55 -7.22
C ILE A 170 17.98 -0.96 -6.08
N ASP A 171 17.42 -1.52 -5.01
CA ASP A 171 18.13 -1.97 -3.82
C ASP A 171 19.11 -0.93 -3.26
N GLY A 172 18.66 0.33 -3.16
CA GLY A 172 19.46 1.43 -2.61
C GLY A 172 20.45 2.09 -3.58
N GLU A 173 20.58 1.61 -4.82
CA GLU A 173 21.51 2.14 -5.81
C GLU A 173 20.80 2.74 -7.02
N LYS A 174 21.32 3.87 -7.52
CA LYS A 174 20.85 4.42 -8.80
C LYS A 174 21.31 3.50 -9.93
N LYS A 175 20.38 2.86 -10.62
CA LYS A 175 20.70 1.95 -11.74
C LYS A 175 20.55 2.61 -13.11
N MET A 176 19.53 3.45 -13.28
CA MET A 176 19.24 4.05 -14.58
C MET A 176 18.51 5.39 -14.44
N THR A 177 18.25 6.04 -15.58
CA THR A 177 17.45 7.26 -15.67
C THR A 177 16.48 7.12 -16.84
N LEU A 178 15.18 7.23 -16.57
CA LEU A 178 14.14 7.22 -17.59
C LEU A 178 13.85 8.64 -18.09
N ARG A 179 13.42 8.77 -19.34
CA ARG A 179 13.16 10.05 -20.01
C ARG A 179 12.01 9.92 -21.01
N GLY A 180 11.37 11.05 -21.33
CA GLY A 180 10.32 11.12 -22.35
C GLY A 180 8.93 10.87 -21.80
N GLU A 181 7.96 10.68 -22.71
CA GLU A 181 6.53 10.63 -22.37
C GLU A 181 6.08 9.26 -21.85
N ARG A 182 6.88 8.21 -22.06
CA ARG A 182 6.54 6.82 -21.70
C ARG A 182 7.19 6.34 -20.41
N ILE A 183 7.49 7.25 -19.49
CA ILE A 183 8.17 6.93 -18.22
C ILE A 183 7.37 5.91 -17.40
N ALA A 184 6.03 5.97 -17.43
CA ALA A 184 5.20 5.02 -16.69
C ALA A 184 5.35 3.60 -17.25
N GLU A 185 5.23 3.43 -18.56
CA GLU A 185 5.33 2.13 -19.23
C GLU A 185 6.77 1.58 -19.15
N GLU A 186 7.77 2.44 -19.23
CA GLU A 186 9.18 2.04 -19.03
C GLU A 186 9.43 1.61 -17.58
N PHE A 187 8.93 2.36 -16.59
CA PHE A 187 9.10 1.99 -15.19
C PHE A 187 8.37 0.68 -14.84
N GLN A 188 7.18 0.44 -15.39
CA GLN A 188 6.49 -0.86 -15.26
C GLN A 188 7.34 -2.03 -15.77
N LYS A 189 8.05 -1.86 -16.89
CA LYS A 189 8.99 -2.89 -17.38
C LYS A 189 10.14 -3.14 -16.41
N VAL A 190 10.72 -2.07 -15.85
CA VAL A 190 11.79 -2.21 -14.85
C VAL A 190 11.28 -2.92 -13.60
N VAL A 191 10.03 -2.65 -13.17
CA VAL A 191 9.40 -3.38 -12.06
C VAL A 191 9.21 -4.87 -12.40
N LEU A 192 8.79 -5.21 -13.62
CA LEU A 192 8.67 -6.60 -14.05
C LEU A 192 10.02 -7.32 -14.03
N GLU A 193 11.06 -6.70 -14.59
CA GLU A 193 12.43 -7.23 -14.60
C GLU A 193 12.97 -7.41 -13.17
N TYR A 194 12.67 -6.46 -12.28
CA TYR A 194 13.01 -6.57 -10.86
C TYR A 194 12.32 -7.78 -10.22
N VAL A 195 11.01 -7.93 -10.45
CA VAL A 195 10.24 -9.05 -9.90
C VAL A 195 10.77 -10.40 -10.39
N GLU A 196 11.05 -10.51 -11.70
CA GLU A 196 11.60 -11.73 -12.30
C GLU A 196 12.99 -12.08 -11.75
N SER A 197 13.88 -11.08 -11.62
CA SER A 197 15.24 -11.31 -11.13
C SER A 197 15.31 -11.65 -9.64
N HIS A 198 14.47 -11.03 -8.81
CA HIS A 198 14.55 -11.16 -7.34
C HIS A 198 13.65 -12.24 -6.77
N TYR A 199 12.51 -12.51 -7.40
CA TYR A 199 11.51 -13.46 -6.89
C TYR A 199 11.30 -14.64 -7.85
N GLY A 200 11.84 -14.62 -9.07
CA GLY A 200 11.71 -15.72 -10.03
C GLY A 200 12.56 -16.95 -9.71
N GLN A 201 13.66 -16.78 -8.98
CA GLN A 201 14.60 -17.89 -8.69
C GLN A 201 14.12 -18.84 -7.57
N GLY A 202 13.03 -18.52 -6.87
CA GLY A 202 12.47 -19.33 -5.79
C GLY A 202 11.64 -20.54 -6.21
N SER A 203 11.61 -20.89 -7.50
CA SER A 203 10.86 -22.05 -8.03
C SER A 203 11.73 -23.32 -8.21
N HIS A 204 12.97 -23.30 -7.73
CA HIS A 204 13.89 -24.44 -7.70
C HIS A 204 14.42 -24.69 -6.28
N SER A 205 13.56 -25.18 -5.40
CA SER A 205 13.94 -25.92 -4.19
C SER A 205 12.81 -26.83 -3.74
#